data_AF-X0UU50-F1
#
_entry.id   AF-X0UU50-F1
#
_cell.length_a   1.000
_cell.length_b   1.000
_cell.length_c   1.000
_cell.angle_alpha   90.00
_cell.angle_beta   90.00
_cell.angle_gamma   90.00
#
_symmetry.space_group_name_H-M   'P 1'
#
loop_
_entity.id
_entity.type
_entity.pdbx_description
1 polymer ?
#
loop_
_entity_poly.entity_id
_entity_poly.type
_entity_poly.pdbx_seq_one_letter_code
_entity_poly.pdbx_strand_id
1 'polypeptide(L)'
;SLFEDSAEFGMGFRLTIDKFTEFAHELLEKAVSEDKVGADLADALKNADQSTQDGIEQQRGRVKHLMTAVENDTSETCKQLASVADYLVKKSVWAVGGDGWAYDIGYGGLDHVIASGRNVNLLVLDTEVYSNTGGQMSKSTPRGAIAKFAAGGKLMAKKDLAIMAMTYGNVYVAAVSLANPAHLVKTIIEAEAYDGPSLIICYAHCIAHGINTTYGVQEQKKAVACGHWPLFHYNPELAEKGENPLKLDSKPPTISFEEYAYGREPVPRA
;
A
#
# COMPACT_ATOMS: atom_id res chain seq x y z
N SER A 1 -8.04 -0.62 -16.31
CA SER A 1 -8.32 -1.09 -14.95
C SER A 1 -9.80 -0.98 -14.68
N LEU A 2 -10.30 -1.94 -13.92
CA LEU A 2 -11.68 -2.19 -13.53
C LEU A 2 -11.73 -2.48 -12.02
N PHE A 3 -12.88 -2.92 -11.52
CA PHE A 3 -13.07 -3.18 -10.09
C PHE A 3 -12.27 -4.41 -9.61
N GLU A 4 -12.07 -5.38 -10.48
CA GLU A 4 -11.47 -6.68 -10.23
C GLU A 4 -9.94 -6.72 -10.35
N ASP A 5 -9.33 -5.80 -11.11
CA ASP A 5 -7.94 -5.93 -11.59
C ASP A 5 -6.93 -4.94 -10.98
N SER A 6 -7.29 -4.23 -9.91
CA SER A 6 -6.46 -3.13 -9.38
C SER A 6 -5.06 -3.58 -8.93
N ALA A 7 -4.92 -4.81 -8.41
CA ALA A 7 -3.61 -5.34 -8.01
C ALA A 7 -2.76 -5.62 -9.24
N GLU A 8 -3.31 -6.34 -10.22
CA GLU A 8 -2.65 -6.73 -11.47
C GLU A 8 -2.29 -5.50 -12.30
N PHE A 9 -3.15 -4.47 -12.27
CA PHE A 9 -2.89 -3.20 -12.92
C PHE A 9 -1.70 -2.46 -12.28
N GLY A 10 -1.63 -2.43 -10.93
CA GLY A 10 -0.46 -1.97 -10.20
C GLY A 10 0.81 -2.75 -10.54
N MET A 11 0.70 -4.07 -10.61
CA MET A 11 1.81 -4.95 -11.01
C MET A 11 2.28 -4.66 -12.46
N GLY A 12 1.35 -4.36 -13.37
CA GLY A 12 1.69 -3.90 -14.73
C GLY A 12 2.54 -2.63 -14.74
N PHE A 13 2.22 -1.65 -13.88
CA PHE A 13 3.08 -0.47 -13.71
C PHE A 13 4.46 -0.83 -13.16
N ARG A 14 4.53 -1.68 -12.12
CA ARG A 14 5.81 -2.13 -11.56
C ARG A 14 6.71 -2.78 -12.62
N LEU A 15 6.17 -3.70 -13.41
CA LEU A 15 6.90 -4.36 -14.50
C LEU A 15 7.36 -3.37 -15.58
N THR A 16 6.53 -2.38 -15.91
CA THR A 16 6.88 -1.33 -16.87
C THR A 16 8.00 -0.44 -16.35
N ILE A 17 7.92 -0.02 -15.09
CA ILE A 17 8.96 0.78 -14.43
C ILE A 17 10.26 -0.02 -14.37
N ASP A 18 10.23 -1.31 -14.01
CA ASP A 18 11.41 -2.18 -14.00
C ASP A 18 12.10 -2.17 -15.37
N LYS A 19 11.33 -2.37 -16.45
CA LYS A 19 11.85 -2.42 -17.81
C LYS A 19 12.39 -1.08 -18.30
N PHE A 20 11.73 0.03 -17.98
CA PHE A 20 12.24 1.34 -18.32
C PHE A 20 13.47 1.75 -17.50
N THR A 21 13.58 1.28 -16.27
CA THR A 21 14.79 1.48 -15.45
C THR A 21 15.97 0.71 -16.04
N GLU A 22 15.78 -0.57 -16.39
CA GLU A 22 16.78 -1.39 -17.08
C GLU A 22 17.23 -0.72 -18.40
N PHE A 23 16.27 -0.31 -19.23
CA PHE A 23 16.57 0.36 -20.49
C PHE A 23 17.28 1.70 -20.31
N ALA A 24 16.91 2.48 -19.30
CA ALA A 24 17.60 3.73 -18.97
C ALA A 24 19.06 3.49 -18.56
N HIS A 25 19.35 2.42 -17.82
CA HIS A 25 20.73 2.05 -17.48
C HIS A 25 21.54 1.60 -18.70
N GLU A 26 20.97 0.77 -19.58
CA GLU A 26 21.63 0.35 -20.82
C GLU A 26 21.96 1.55 -21.73
N LEU A 27 21.00 2.48 -21.88
CA LEU A 27 21.20 3.69 -22.66
C LEU A 27 22.22 4.63 -22.03
N LEU A 28 22.27 4.70 -20.69
CA LEU A 28 23.27 5.47 -19.96
C LEU A 28 24.67 4.91 -20.20
N GLU A 29 24.86 3.58 -20.14
CA GLU A 29 26.14 2.92 -20.46
C GLU A 29 26.55 3.14 -21.91
N LYS A 30 25.58 3.05 -22.83
CA LYS A 30 25.82 3.34 -24.25
C LYS A 30 26.24 4.80 -24.47
N ALA A 31 25.57 5.75 -23.81
CA ALA A 31 25.91 7.17 -23.89
C ALA A 31 27.32 7.46 -23.36
N VAL A 32 27.80 6.72 -22.34
CA VAL A 32 29.20 6.78 -21.89
C VAL A 32 30.15 6.24 -22.97
N SER A 33 29.83 5.09 -23.59
CA SER A 33 30.67 4.51 -24.64
C SER A 33 30.78 5.38 -25.90
N GLU A 34 29.76 6.21 -26.16
CA GLU A 34 29.70 7.16 -27.27
C GLU A 34 30.25 8.56 -26.89
N ASP A 35 30.88 8.68 -25.71
CA ASP A 35 31.47 9.91 -25.16
C ASP A 35 30.45 11.08 -25.04
N LYS A 36 29.18 10.73 -24.83
CA LYS A 36 28.05 11.68 -24.70
C LYS A 36 27.78 12.08 -23.26
N VAL A 37 28.07 11.18 -22.33
CA VAL A 37 27.88 11.37 -20.89
C VAL A 37 29.17 10.98 -20.18
N GLY A 38 29.62 11.80 -19.24
CA GLY A 38 30.82 11.50 -18.45
C GLY A 38 30.63 10.28 -17.55
N ALA A 39 31.66 9.43 -17.47
CA ALA A 39 31.64 8.19 -16.68
C ALA A 39 31.29 8.43 -15.20
N ASP A 40 31.80 9.51 -14.59
CA ASP A 40 31.54 9.87 -13.19
C ASP A 40 30.05 10.16 -12.93
N LEU A 41 29.37 10.84 -13.85
CA LEU A 41 27.94 11.13 -13.74
C LEU A 41 27.12 9.85 -13.88
N ALA A 42 27.49 8.98 -14.83
CA ALA A 42 26.82 7.72 -15.05
C ALA A 42 26.96 6.77 -13.85
N ASP A 43 28.16 6.65 -13.27
CA ASP A 43 28.40 5.85 -12.07
C ASP A 43 27.61 6.38 -10.87
N ALA A 44 27.61 7.71 -10.67
CA ALA A 44 26.80 8.35 -9.64
C ALA A 44 25.29 8.09 -9.84
N LEU A 45 24.77 8.14 -11.05
CA LEU A 45 23.36 7.83 -11.33
C LEU A 45 23.01 6.37 -11.05
N LYS A 46 23.92 5.44 -11.38
CA LYS A 46 23.71 3.99 -11.25
C LYS A 46 23.76 3.52 -9.80
N ASN A 47 24.69 4.06 -9.01
CA ASN A 47 24.97 3.61 -7.66
C ASN A 47 24.35 4.51 -6.57
N ALA A 48 23.38 5.35 -6.93
CA ALA A 48 22.72 6.24 -5.98
C ALA A 48 21.90 5.45 -4.95
N ASP A 49 22.15 5.69 -3.66
CA ASP A 49 21.25 5.26 -2.61
C ASP A 49 19.98 6.12 -2.64
N GLN A 50 18.84 5.46 -2.87
CA GLN A 50 17.51 6.06 -2.95
C GLN A 50 16.58 5.51 -1.86
N SER A 51 17.14 4.96 -0.78
CA SER A 51 16.38 4.44 0.37
C SER A 51 15.71 5.53 1.21
N THR A 52 16.15 6.79 1.07
CA THR A 52 15.63 7.94 1.82
C THR A 52 15.10 9.02 0.88
N GLN A 53 14.22 9.89 1.40
CA GLN A 53 13.72 11.04 0.66
C GLN A 53 14.86 11.94 0.17
N ASP A 54 15.86 12.19 1.02
CA ASP A 54 17.02 13.00 0.66
C ASP A 54 17.84 12.37 -0.48
N GLY A 55 18.01 11.04 -0.45
CA GLY A 55 18.65 10.29 -1.54
C GLY A 55 17.88 10.40 -2.86
N ILE A 56 16.54 10.33 -2.81
CA ILE A 56 15.68 10.50 -3.99
C ILE A 56 15.79 11.93 -4.56
N GLU A 57 15.81 12.97 -3.73
CA GLU A 57 15.98 14.35 -4.22
C GLU A 57 17.37 14.57 -4.82
N GLN A 58 18.42 13.99 -4.23
CA GLN A 58 19.76 14.02 -4.81
C GLN A 58 19.78 13.32 -6.18
N GLN A 59 19.12 12.17 -6.32
CA GLN A 59 19.01 11.47 -7.60
C GLN A 59 18.26 12.30 -8.65
N ARG A 60 17.17 12.98 -8.28
CA ARG A 60 16.48 13.93 -9.18
C ARG A 60 17.41 15.04 -9.65
N GLY A 61 18.27 15.54 -8.76
CA GLY A 61 19.33 16.48 -9.12
C GLY A 61 20.30 15.92 -10.17
N ARG A 62 20.77 14.68 -9.98
CA ARG A 62 21.65 13.98 -10.94
C ARG A 62 20.96 13.76 -12.29
N VAL A 63 19.69 13.34 -12.28
CA VAL A 63 18.90 13.16 -13.51
C VAL A 63 18.69 14.50 -14.22
N LYS A 64 18.45 15.58 -13.50
CA LYS A 64 18.38 16.93 -14.10
C LYS A 64 19.71 17.31 -14.78
N HIS A 65 20.84 17.02 -14.14
CA HIS A 65 22.16 17.25 -14.73
C HIS A 65 22.36 16.39 -16.00
N LEU A 66 21.96 15.12 -15.97
CA LEU A 66 21.97 14.25 -17.15
C LEU A 66 21.15 14.84 -18.29
N MET A 67 19.92 15.28 -18.01
CA MET A 67 19.03 15.87 -19.01
C MET A 67 19.65 17.10 -19.68
N THR A 68 20.32 17.98 -18.91
CA THR A 68 21.06 19.11 -19.47
C THR A 68 22.25 18.68 -20.32
N ALA A 69 22.97 17.62 -19.93
CA ALA A 69 24.11 17.11 -20.69
C ALA A 69 23.70 16.57 -22.07
N VAL A 70 22.52 15.95 -22.16
CA VAL A 70 22.03 15.33 -23.41
C VAL A 70 21.09 16.21 -24.24
N GLU A 71 20.66 17.37 -23.74
CA GLU A 71 19.60 18.21 -24.32
C GLU A 71 19.86 18.64 -25.78
N ASN A 72 21.12 18.98 -26.11
CA ASN A 72 21.49 19.45 -27.44
C ASN A 72 22.03 18.35 -28.36
N ASP A 73 22.11 17.11 -27.87
CA ASP A 73 22.64 15.99 -28.66
C ASP A 73 21.52 15.34 -29.48
N THR A 74 21.71 15.27 -30.79
CA THR A 74 20.72 14.76 -31.74
C THR A 74 20.86 13.27 -32.04
N SER A 75 21.82 12.59 -31.41
CA SER A 75 22.00 11.14 -31.52
C SER A 75 20.76 10.39 -31.01
N GLU A 76 20.53 9.22 -31.58
CA GLU A 76 19.41 8.38 -31.19
C GLU A 76 19.53 7.92 -29.73
N THR A 77 20.75 7.62 -29.27
CA THR A 77 21.03 7.23 -27.88
C THR A 77 20.58 8.32 -26.90
N CYS A 78 20.98 9.58 -27.12
CA CYS A 78 20.61 10.69 -26.23
C CYS A 78 19.10 10.97 -26.24
N LYS A 79 18.44 10.89 -27.40
CA LYS A 79 16.98 11.05 -27.50
C LYS A 79 16.22 9.97 -26.74
N GLN A 80 16.62 8.71 -26.91
CA GLN A 80 16.02 7.60 -26.19
C GLN A 80 16.28 7.70 -24.69
N LEU A 81 17.52 8.03 -24.29
CA LEU A 81 17.88 8.21 -22.89
C LEU A 81 17.04 9.32 -22.25
N ALA A 82 16.90 10.46 -22.91
CA ALA A 82 16.07 11.56 -22.43
C ALA A 82 14.60 11.16 -22.23
N SER A 83 14.07 10.23 -23.04
CA SER A 83 12.68 9.75 -22.92
C SER A 83 12.43 8.86 -21.70
N VAL A 84 13.48 8.23 -21.14
CA VAL A 84 13.38 7.30 -20.00
C VAL A 84 14.24 7.68 -18.79
N ALA A 85 15.03 8.76 -18.85
CA ALA A 85 15.94 9.15 -17.78
C ALA A 85 15.26 9.34 -16.41
N ASP A 86 13.98 9.74 -16.42
CA ASP A 86 13.21 9.93 -15.19
C ASP A 86 12.95 8.62 -14.41
N TYR A 87 13.12 7.46 -15.06
CA TYR A 87 13.06 6.12 -14.43
C TYR A 87 14.35 5.75 -13.68
N LEU A 88 15.43 6.53 -13.81
CA LEU A 88 16.60 6.41 -12.93
C LEU A 88 16.29 6.88 -11.49
N VAL A 89 15.16 7.57 -11.29
CA VAL A 89 14.62 7.91 -9.98
C VAL A 89 13.63 6.82 -9.56
N LYS A 90 13.80 6.24 -8.37
CA LYS A 90 12.91 5.24 -7.78
C LYS A 90 11.46 5.72 -7.84
N LYS A 91 10.57 4.85 -8.33
CA LYS A 91 9.12 5.09 -8.37
C LYS A 91 8.41 4.18 -7.37
N SER A 92 7.47 4.74 -6.64
CA SER A 92 6.61 4.02 -5.68
C SER A 92 5.29 3.66 -6.35
N VAL A 93 4.94 2.37 -6.34
CA VAL A 93 3.71 1.86 -6.97
C VAL A 93 2.70 1.52 -5.89
N TRP A 94 1.51 2.14 -5.99
CA TRP A 94 0.40 1.92 -5.06
C TRP A 94 -0.84 1.43 -5.80
N ALA A 95 -1.38 0.29 -5.36
CA ALA A 95 -2.69 -0.20 -5.76
C ALA A 95 -3.66 -0.01 -4.60
N VAL A 96 -4.66 0.84 -4.79
CA VAL A 96 -5.58 1.29 -3.74
C VAL A 96 -6.98 0.79 -4.06
N GLY A 97 -7.68 0.27 -3.05
CA GLY A 97 -9.07 -0.15 -3.21
C GLY A 97 -9.78 -0.42 -1.89
N GLY A 98 -11.09 -0.66 -1.96
CA GLY A 98 -11.90 -0.97 -0.79
C GLY A 98 -11.88 -2.46 -0.42
N ASP A 99 -12.55 -2.80 0.68
CA ASP A 99 -12.65 -4.20 1.12
C ASP A 99 -13.36 -5.12 0.11
N GLY A 100 -14.35 -4.62 -0.63
CA GLY A 100 -15.01 -5.42 -1.66
C GLY A 100 -14.11 -5.81 -2.84
N TRP A 101 -13.08 -5.03 -3.13
CA TRP A 101 -12.05 -5.44 -4.08
C TRP A 101 -11.13 -6.47 -3.43
N ALA A 102 -10.49 -6.11 -2.31
CA ALA A 102 -9.40 -6.89 -1.72
C ALA A 102 -9.84 -8.24 -1.11
N TYR A 103 -11.03 -8.30 -0.52
CA TYR A 103 -11.52 -9.50 0.15
C TYR A 103 -12.32 -10.41 -0.79
N ASP A 104 -12.99 -9.82 -1.79
CA ASP A 104 -13.94 -10.50 -2.67
C ASP A 104 -13.45 -10.61 -4.11
N ILE A 105 -13.80 -9.65 -4.98
CA ILE A 105 -13.71 -9.83 -6.44
C ILE A 105 -12.26 -9.81 -6.96
N GLY A 106 -11.40 -8.98 -6.37
CA GLY A 106 -10.00 -8.84 -6.75
C GLY A 106 -9.05 -9.64 -5.87
N TYR A 107 -9.55 -10.47 -4.95
CA TYR A 107 -8.70 -11.21 -4.03
C TYR A 107 -7.72 -12.15 -4.74
N GLY A 108 -8.15 -12.84 -5.80
CA GLY A 108 -7.27 -13.74 -6.54
C GLY A 108 -6.08 -13.01 -7.18
N GLY A 109 -6.33 -11.82 -7.73
CA GLY A 109 -5.28 -10.95 -8.26
C GLY A 109 -4.36 -10.40 -7.18
N LEU A 110 -4.95 -9.90 -6.09
CA LEU A 110 -4.21 -9.38 -4.93
C LEU A 110 -3.28 -10.45 -4.34
N ASP A 111 -3.78 -11.67 -4.13
CA ASP A 111 -3.01 -12.80 -3.63
C ASP A 111 -1.83 -13.15 -4.57
N HIS A 112 -2.09 -13.18 -5.88
CA HIS A 112 -1.05 -13.44 -6.87
C HIS A 112 0.04 -12.35 -6.90
N VAL A 113 -0.35 -11.07 -6.78
CA VAL A 113 0.61 -9.96 -6.75
C VAL A 113 1.46 -10.01 -5.48
N ILE A 114 0.88 -10.33 -4.32
CA ILE A 114 1.65 -10.57 -3.09
C ILE A 114 2.63 -11.74 -3.32
N ALA A 115 2.14 -12.87 -3.82
CA ALA A 115 2.96 -14.07 -4.05
C ALA A 115 4.12 -13.84 -5.06
N SER A 116 4.01 -12.83 -5.92
CA SER A 116 5.06 -12.50 -6.90
C SER A 116 6.35 -11.98 -6.27
N GLY A 117 6.30 -11.52 -5.01
CA GLY A 117 7.46 -10.95 -4.30
C GLY A 117 7.91 -9.58 -4.84
N ARG A 118 7.13 -8.94 -5.72
CA ARG A 118 7.50 -7.67 -6.35
C ARG A 118 7.15 -6.48 -5.47
N ASN A 119 7.97 -5.43 -5.56
CA ASN A 119 7.82 -4.20 -4.79
C ASN A 119 6.58 -3.40 -5.23
N VAL A 120 5.45 -3.69 -4.60
CA VAL A 120 4.14 -3.05 -4.84
C VAL A 120 3.45 -2.84 -3.49
N ASN A 121 2.94 -1.63 -3.27
CA ASN A 121 2.19 -1.28 -2.07
C ASN A 121 0.68 -1.44 -2.33
N LEU A 122 0.02 -2.29 -1.56
CA LEU A 122 -1.42 -2.55 -1.61
C LEU A 122 -2.08 -1.86 -0.41
N LEU A 123 -2.94 -0.87 -0.68
CA LEU A 123 -3.70 -0.16 0.35
C LEU A 123 -5.18 -0.52 0.27
N VAL A 124 -5.65 -1.21 1.31
CA VAL A 124 -7.05 -1.60 1.48
C VAL A 124 -7.72 -0.63 2.44
N LEU A 125 -8.68 0.14 1.92
CA LEU A 125 -9.57 0.98 2.72
C LEU A 125 -10.76 0.13 3.16
N ASP A 126 -10.63 -0.47 4.35
CA ASP A 126 -11.58 -1.46 4.84
C ASP A 126 -12.77 -0.77 5.51
N THR A 127 -13.85 -0.64 4.75
CA THR A 127 -15.13 -0.13 5.26
C THR A 127 -16.04 -1.24 5.76
N GLU A 128 -15.59 -2.49 5.69
CA GLU A 128 -16.35 -3.68 6.09
C GLU A 128 -17.67 -3.91 5.34
N VAL A 129 -17.93 -3.18 4.26
CA VAL A 129 -19.10 -3.31 3.37
C VAL A 129 -18.78 -2.76 1.98
N TYR A 130 -19.59 -3.08 0.98
CA TYR A 130 -19.50 -2.40 -0.32
C TYR A 130 -20.16 -1.02 -0.21
N SER A 131 -19.38 -0.05 0.26
CA SER A 131 -19.87 1.30 0.57
C SER A 131 -20.51 1.99 -0.64
N ASN A 132 -19.83 2.00 -1.79
CA ASN A 132 -20.28 2.74 -2.99
C ASN A 132 -21.62 2.25 -3.55
N THR A 133 -21.86 0.94 -3.57
CA THR A 133 -23.09 0.35 -4.13
C THR A 133 -24.25 0.30 -3.13
N GLY A 134 -24.09 0.96 -1.98
CA GLY A 134 -25.14 1.15 -0.98
C GLY A 134 -25.15 0.09 0.12
N GLY A 135 -23.98 -0.37 0.57
CA GLY A 135 -23.81 -1.15 1.79
C GLY A 135 -24.16 -2.63 1.66
N GLN A 136 -23.70 -3.29 0.60
CA GLN A 136 -23.76 -4.75 0.50
C GLN A 136 -22.75 -5.42 1.43
N MET A 137 -23.11 -6.60 1.94
CA MET A 137 -22.20 -7.47 2.68
C MET A 137 -21.00 -7.86 1.82
N SER A 138 -19.81 -7.76 2.39
CA SER A 138 -18.54 -8.27 1.85
C SER A 138 -18.02 -9.44 2.70
N LYS A 139 -16.98 -10.14 2.22
CA LYS A 139 -16.26 -11.08 3.09
C LYS A 139 -15.55 -10.38 4.26
N SER A 140 -15.35 -9.06 4.18
CA SER A 140 -14.82 -8.20 5.24
C SER A 140 -15.85 -7.84 6.33
N THR A 141 -17.16 -7.93 6.04
CA THR A 141 -18.22 -7.62 7.01
C THR A 141 -18.09 -8.48 8.29
N PRO A 142 -18.18 -7.91 9.50
CA PRO A 142 -18.12 -8.66 10.76
C PRO A 142 -19.31 -9.58 10.98
N ARG A 143 -19.14 -10.58 11.85
CA ARG A 143 -20.26 -11.40 12.33
C ARG A 143 -21.29 -10.51 13.03
N GLY A 144 -22.57 -10.75 12.76
CA GLY A 144 -23.69 -10.03 13.36
C GLY A 144 -23.98 -8.66 12.72
N ALA A 145 -23.08 -8.12 11.88
CA ALA A 145 -23.31 -6.86 11.21
C ALA A 145 -24.43 -6.98 10.16
N ILE A 146 -25.34 -6.01 10.15
CA ILE A 146 -26.47 -5.94 9.22
C ILE A 146 -26.02 -5.16 7.98
N ALA A 147 -26.22 -5.75 6.81
CA ALA A 147 -25.93 -5.15 5.51
C ALA A 147 -26.92 -5.70 4.47
N LYS A 148 -26.95 -5.14 3.25
CA LYS A 148 -27.70 -5.79 2.16
C LYS A 148 -27.12 -7.18 1.90
N PHE A 149 -28.00 -8.17 1.71
CA PHE A 149 -27.68 -9.61 1.69
C PHE A 149 -27.26 -10.22 3.03
N ALA A 150 -27.33 -9.46 4.13
CA ALA A 150 -27.12 -9.91 5.51
C ALA A 150 -28.15 -9.27 6.45
N ALA A 151 -29.43 -9.29 6.09
CA ALA A 151 -30.49 -8.60 6.83
C ALA A 151 -30.66 -9.10 8.28
N GLY A 152 -30.46 -10.41 8.51
CA GLY A 152 -30.44 -11.02 9.84
C GLY A 152 -29.08 -10.95 10.55
N GLY A 153 -28.15 -10.15 10.04
CA GLY A 153 -26.76 -10.15 10.44
C GLY A 153 -25.92 -11.22 9.71
N LYS A 154 -24.65 -10.93 9.43
CA LYS A 154 -23.74 -11.90 8.82
C LYS A 154 -23.44 -13.04 9.79
N LEU A 155 -23.62 -14.30 9.36
CA LEU A 155 -23.37 -15.47 10.22
C LEU A 155 -21.88 -15.78 10.39
N MET A 156 -21.12 -15.67 9.29
CA MET A 156 -19.69 -15.99 9.27
C MET A 156 -18.85 -14.84 9.83
N ALA A 157 -17.67 -15.18 10.35
CA ALA A 157 -16.70 -14.18 10.78
C ALA A 157 -16.17 -13.37 9.59
N LYS A 158 -15.50 -12.25 9.89
CA LYS A 158 -14.68 -11.51 8.93
C LYS A 158 -13.59 -12.44 8.40
N LYS A 159 -13.36 -12.45 7.08
CA LYS A 159 -12.21 -13.14 6.49
C LYS A 159 -10.94 -12.44 6.97
N ASP A 160 -9.95 -13.17 7.45
CA ASP A 160 -8.71 -12.58 7.94
C ASP A 160 -7.66 -12.45 6.82
N LEU A 161 -7.77 -11.37 6.03
CA LEU A 161 -6.88 -11.12 4.90
C LEU A 161 -5.42 -10.94 5.36
N ALA A 162 -5.21 -10.31 6.52
CA ALA A 162 -3.87 -10.08 7.05
C ALA A 162 -3.18 -11.38 7.41
N ILE A 163 -3.85 -12.28 8.14
CA ILE A 163 -3.29 -13.60 8.47
C ILE A 163 -2.99 -14.39 7.22
N MET A 164 -3.91 -14.39 6.24
CA MET A 164 -3.68 -15.08 4.96
C MET A 164 -2.42 -14.56 4.26
N ALA A 165 -2.23 -13.25 4.17
CA ALA A 165 -1.02 -12.66 3.58
C ALA A 165 0.24 -13.00 4.40
N MET A 166 0.19 -12.91 5.74
CA MET A 166 1.32 -13.23 6.60
C MET A 166 1.83 -14.68 6.45
N THR A 167 1.01 -15.61 5.93
CA THR A 167 1.46 -16.99 5.69
C THR A 167 2.56 -17.11 4.63
N TYR A 168 2.71 -16.13 3.72
CA TYR A 168 3.79 -16.10 2.74
C TYR A 168 5.17 -15.84 3.39
N GLY A 169 5.21 -15.11 4.51
CA GLY A 169 6.43 -14.80 5.25
C GLY A 169 7.32 -13.70 4.64
N ASN A 170 7.14 -13.37 3.35
CA ASN A 170 7.91 -12.37 2.61
C ASN A 170 7.05 -11.17 2.14
N VAL A 171 6.03 -10.82 2.91
CA VAL A 171 5.14 -9.69 2.65
C VAL A 171 5.07 -8.84 3.91
N TYR A 172 5.26 -7.52 3.77
CA TYR A 172 5.00 -6.60 4.86
C TYR A 172 3.48 -6.46 5.03
N VAL A 173 2.95 -6.67 6.23
CA VAL A 173 1.49 -6.61 6.47
C VAL A 173 1.20 -5.72 7.67
N ALA A 174 0.29 -4.75 7.54
CA ALA A 174 -0.12 -3.92 8.66
C ALA A 174 -1.63 -3.71 8.73
N ALA A 175 -2.19 -3.76 9.93
CA ALA A 175 -3.54 -3.31 10.23
C ALA A 175 -3.47 -1.97 10.96
N VAL A 176 -4.05 -0.94 10.36
CA VAL A 176 -3.84 0.47 10.76
C VAL A 176 -5.16 1.20 10.92
N SER A 177 -5.13 2.34 11.61
CA SER A 177 -6.32 3.17 11.85
C SER A 177 -5.92 4.59 12.25
N LEU A 178 -6.77 5.58 11.93
CA LEU A 178 -6.65 6.95 12.45
C LEU A 178 -6.81 7.04 13.98
N ALA A 179 -7.18 5.96 14.65
CA ALA A 179 -7.12 5.86 16.10
C ALA A 179 -5.71 6.10 16.66
N ASN A 180 -4.68 5.72 15.90
CA ASN A 180 -3.27 5.97 16.23
C ASN A 180 -2.52 6.51 14.98
N PRO A 181 -2.55 7.83 14.73
CA PRO A 181 -1.94 8.43 13.55
C PRO A 181 -0.41 8.22 13.48
N ALA A 182 0.26 8.15 14.63
CA ALA A 182 1.70 7.92 14.67
C ALA A 182 2.06 6.51 14.17
N HIS A 183 1.29 5.50 14.60
CA HIS A 183 1.41 4.13 14.09
C HIS A 183 1.08 4.04 12.59
N LEU A 184 0.00 4.69 12.14
CA LEU A 184 -0.36 4.75 10.72
C LEU A 184 0.78 5.31 9.85
N VAL A 185 1.35 6.46 10.22
CA VAL A 185 2.45 7.08 9.47
C VAL A 185 3.68 6.19 9.48
N LYS A 186 4.07 5.66 10.64
CA LYS A 186 5.21 4.76 10.78
C LYS A 186 5.09 3.55 9.84
N THR A 187 3.95 2.87 9.88
CA THR A 187 3.72 1.65 9.09
C THR A 187 3.65 1.91 7.59
N ILE A 188 3.15 3.07 7.14
CA ILE A 188 3.20 3.48 5.72
C ILE A 188 4.66 3.69 5.27
N ILE A 189 5.49 4.34 6.10
CA ILE A 189 6.91 4.56 5.79
C ILE A 189 7.65 3.22 5.73
N GLU A 190 7.43 2.33 6.70
CA GLU A 190 8.05 0.98 6.72
C GLU A 190 7.60 0.14 5.51
N ALA A 191 6.31 0.16 5.17
CA ALA A 191 5.78 -0.55 4.01
C ALA A 191 6.38 -0.06 2.67
N GLU A 192 6.55 1.25 2.50
CA GLU A 192 7.11 1.83 1.28
C GLU A 192 8.62 1.57 1.16
N ALA A 193 9.32 1.55 2.30
CA ALA A 193 10.74 1.26 2.37
C ALA A 193 11.06 -0.21 2.10
N TYR A 194 10.14 -1.13 2.45
CA TYR A 194 10.31 -2.57 2.24
C TYR A 194 10.49 -2.90 0.75
N ASP A 195 11.56 -3.64 0.42
CA ASP A 195 11.82 -4.06 -0.96
C ASP A 195 11.08 -5.35 -1.32
N GLY A 196 9.76 -5.26 -1.34
CA GLY A 196 8.88 -6.38 -1.57
C GLY A 196 7.40 -5.98 -1.54
N PRO A 197 6.48 -6.95 -1.58
CA PRO A 197 5.07 -6.66 -1.51
C PRO A 197 4.69 -6.16 -0.12
N SER A 198 3.85 -5.13 -0.09
CA SER A 198 3.33 -4.54 1.15
C SER A 198 1.82 -4.50 1.13
N LEU A 199 1.16 -4.93 2.20
CA LEU A 199 -0.29 -4.90 2.37
C LEU A 199 -0.66 -4.10 3.62
N ILE A 200 -1.33 -2.97 3.42
CA ILE A 200 -1.85 -2.13 4.50
C ILE A 200 -3.37 -2.22 4.49
N ILE A 201 -3.95 -2.67 5.60
CA ILE A 201 -5.40 -2.72 5.81
C ILE A 201 -5.78 -1.61 6.78
N CYS A 202 -6.41 -0.56 6.27
CA CYS A 202 -6.77 0.62 7.03
C CYS A 202 -8.26 0.59 7.38
N TYR A 203 -8.58 0.67 8.67
CA TYR A 203 -9.97 0.81 9.11
C TYR A 203 -10.55 2.14 8.63
N ALA A 204 -11.54 2.06 7.74
CA ALA A 204 -12.17 3.21 7.11
C ALA A 204 -13.63 3.33 7.59
N HIS A 205 -13.86 4.21 8.57
CA HIS A 205 -15.21 4.56 9.00
C HIS A 205 -16.07 5.06 7.81
N CYS A 206 -17.34 4.66 7.78
CA CYS A 206 -18.24 4.92 6.65
C CYS A 206 -19.65 5.29 7.13
N ILE A 207 -20.38 6.07 6.32
CA ILE A 207 -21.80 6.37 6.56
C ILE A 207 -22.66 5.10 6.66
N ALA A 208 -22.28 4.01 5.98
CA ALA A 208 -22.97 2.73 6.03
C ALA A 208 -22.92 2.07 7.41
N HIS A 209 -22.03 2.52 8.30
CA HIS A 209 -21.95 2.06 9.68
C HIS A 209 -23.04 2.66 10.58
N GLY A 210 -23.84 3.62 10.07
CA GLY A 210 -24.91 4.28 10.82
C GLY A 210 -24.41 5.23 11.90
N ILE A 211 -23.18 5.71 11.79
CA ILE A 211 -22.53 6.61 12.75
C ILE A 211 -22.61 8.07 12.32
N ASN A 212 -22.59 8.98 13.29
CA ASN A 212 -22.28 10.38 13.02
C ASN A 212 -20.80 10.53 12.60
N THR A 213 -20.55 10.81 11.32
CA THR A 213 -19.20 10.89 10.75
C THR A 213 -18.37 12.06 11.27
N THR A 214 -18.97 13.07 11.90
CA THR A 214 -18.24 14.11 12.65
C THR A 214 -17.36 13.49 13.74
N TYR A 215 -17.78 12.35 14.30
CA TYR A 215 -17.04 11.60 15.32
C TYR A 215 -16.32 10.36 14.76
N GLY A 216 -16.06 10.31 13.45
CA GLY A 216 -15.52 9.14 12.77
C GLY A 216 -14.21 8.62 13.39
N VAL A 217 -13.29 9.51 13.74
CA VAL A 217 -12.01 9.12 14.38
C VAL A 217 -12.23 8.59 15.80
N GLN A 218 -13.18 9.15 16.55
CA GLN A 218 -13.55 8.65 17.87
C GLN A 218 -14.12 7.24 17.78
N GLU A 219 -14.94 6.95 16.76
CA GLU A 219 -15.45 5.60 16.51
C GLU A 219 -14.35 4.61 16.14
N GLN A 220 -13.32 5.04 15.40
CA GLN A 220 -12.13 4.20 15.18
C GLN A 220 -11.38 3.92 16.48
N LYS A 221 -11.23 4.93 17.36
CA LYS A 221 -10.60 4.74 18.68
C LYS A 221 -11.36 3.73 19.52
N LYS A 222 -12.70 3.75 19.50
CA LYS A 222 -13.54 2.74 20.17
C LYS A 222 -13.33 1.35 19.56
N ALA A 223 -13.26 1.25 18.22
CA ALA A 223 -13.02 -0.02 17.52
C ALA A 223 -11.68 -0.67 17.94
N VAL A 224 -10.62 0.14 18.08
CA VAL A 224 -9.32 -0.34 18.60
C VAL A 224 -9.43 -0.66 20.10
N ALA A 225 -10.04 0.21 20.90
CA ALA A 225 -10.15 0.06 22.34
C ALA A 225 -10.99 -1.15 22.79
N CYS A 226 -11.94 -1.61 21.97
CA CYS A 226 -12.72 -2.81 22.24
C CYS A 226 -12.09 -4.10 21.67
N GLY A 227 -10.98 -3.98 20.93
CA GLY A 227 -10.32 -5.09 20.25
C GLY A 227 -11.02 -5.56 18.96
N HIS A 228 -12.03 -4.84 18.46
CA HIS A 228 -12.64 -5.11 17.15
C HIS A 228 -11.62 -4.94 16.03
N TRP A 229 -10.77 -3.92 16.14
CA TRP A 229 -9.71 -3.63 15.18
C TRP A 229 -8.34 -3.54 15.87
N PRO A 230 -7.63 -4.65 16.06
CA PRO A 230 -6.27 -4.61 16.59
C PRO A 230 -5.33 -3.89 15.62
N LEU A 231 -4.36 -3.16 16.16
CA LEU A 231 -3.30 -2.53 15.37
C LEU A 231 -2.05 -3.38 15.47
N PHE A 232 -1.45 -3.70 14.33
CA PHE A 232 -0.21 -4.49 14.27
C PHE A 232 0.54 -4.23 12.97
N HIS A 233 1.80 -4.63 12.95
CA HIS A 233 2.57 -4.81 11.73
C HIS A 233 3.37 -6.12 11.79
N TYR A 234 3.55 -6.71 10.61
CA TYR A 234 4.41 -7.83 10.31
C TYR A 234 5.49 -7.33 9.37
N ASN A 235 6.74 -7.31 9.82
CA ASN A 235 7.89 -6.92 8.99
C ASN A 235 8.81 -8.15 8.77
N PRO A 236 8.87 -8.69 7.53
CA PRO A 236 9.75 -9.81 7.17
C PRO A 236 11.23 -9.59 7.53
N GLU A 237 11.74 -8.36 7.41
CA GLU A 237 13.15 -8.04 7.68
C GLU A 237 13.56 -8.26 9.14
N LEU A 238 12.59 -8.27 10.06
CA LEU A 238 12.86 -8.60 11.47
C LEU A 238 13.14 -10.10 11.63
N ALA A 239 12.46 -10.95 10.87
CA ALA A 239 12.71 -12.40 10.90
C ALA A 239 14.12 -12.74 10.39
N GLU A 240 14.62 -12.00 9.39
CA GLU A 240 16.00 -12.12 8.89
C GLU A 240 17.05 -11.77 9.96
N LYS A 241 16.69 -10.90 10.90
CA LYS A 241 17.50 -10.50 12.06
C LYS A 241 17.30 -11.43 13.26
N GLY A 242 16.51 -12.49 13.14
CA GLY A 242 16.18 -13.42 14.22
C GLY A 242 15.19 -12.87 15.26
N GLU A 243 14.52 -11.76 14.96
CA GLU A 243 13.47 -11.18 15.79
C GLU A 243 12.08 -11.68 15.40
N ASN A 244 11.09 -11.49 16.28
CA ASN A 244 9.69 -11.75 15.93
C ASN A 244 9.19 -10.69 14.93
N PRO A 245 8.78 -11.08 13.71
CA PRO A 245 8.30 -10.16 12.68
C PRO A 245 6.95 -9.53 13.02
N LEU A 246 6.10 -10.21 13.81
CA LEU A 246 4.80 -9.70 14.21
C LEU A 246 4.90 -8.86 15.48
N LYS A 247 4.50 -7.60 15.41
CA LYS A 247 4.38 -6.68 16.54
C LYS A 247 2.94 -6.24 16.69
N LEU A 248 2.36 -6.46 17.88
CA LEU A 248 1.04 -5.95 18.24
C LEU A 248 1.20 -4.52 18.81
N ASP A 249 0.64 -3.54 18.12
CA ASP A 249 0.78 -2.11 18.43
C ASP A 249 -0.41 -1.53 19.20
N SER A 250 -1.55 -2.22 19.20
CA SER A 250 -2.69 -1.88 20.06
C SER A 250 -2.52 -2.45 21.47
N LYS A 251 -2.98 -1.70 22.48
CA LYS A 251 -3.06 -2.17 23.87
C LYS A 251 -4.17 -3.20 24.05
N PRO A 252 -4.17 -3.98 25.16
CA PRO A 252 -5.30 -4.81 25.52
C PRO A 252 -6.62 -4.02 25.55
N PRO A 253 -7.76 -4.64 25.20
CA PRO A 253 -9.05 -3.96 25.20
C PRO A 253 -9.38 -3.30 26.55
N THR A 254 -9.88 -2.06 26.51
CA THR A 254 -10.25 -1.26 27.68
C THR A 254 -11.75 -1.00 27.80
N ILE A 255 -12.51 -1.26 26.72
CA ILE A 255 -13.99 -1.23 26.71
C ILE A 255 -14.52 -2.54 26.15
N SER A 256 -15.81 -2.83 26.37
CA SER A 256 -16.43 -4.04 25.82
C SER A 256 -16.77 -3.86 24.33
N PHE A 257 -16.87 -4.97 23.61
CA PHE A 257 -17.40 -4.95 22.24
C PHE A 257 -18.86 -4.48 22.20
N GLU A 258 -19.65 -4.82 23.23
CA GLU A 258 -21.05 -4.38 23.39
C GLU A 258 -21.16 -2.85 23.43
N GLU A 259 -20.29 -2.19 24.22
CA GLU A 259 -20.24 -0.72 24.30
C GLU A 259 -19.92 -0.09 22.94
N TYR A 260 -19.00 -0.67 22.18
CA TYR A 260 -18.69 -0.20 20.82
C TYR A 260 -19.82 -0.47 19.81
N ALA A 261 -20.47 -1.63 19.91
CA ALA A 261 -21.51 -2.04 18.96
C ALA A 261 -22.81 -1.23 19.14
N TYR A 262 -23.20 -0.94 20.39
CA TYR A 262 -24.46 -0.26 20.72
C TYR A 262 -24.29 1.22 21.13
N GLY A 263 -23.08 1.64 21.51
CA GLY A 263 -22.77 3.02 21.93
C GLY A 263 -22.36 3.96 20.80
N ARG A 264 -22.74 3.64 19.56
CA ARG A 264 -22.54 4.51 18.39
C ARG A 264 -23.60 5.60 18.42
N GLU A 265 -23.20 6.87 18.34
CA GLU A 265 -24.18 7.95 18.26
C GLU A 265 -25.00 7.80 16.97
N PRO A 266 -26.31 7.52 17.08
CA PRO A 266 -27.14 7.34 15.90
C PRO A 266 -27.25 8.67 15.14
N VAL A 267 -27.18 8.61 13.82
CA VAL A 267 -27.56 9.76 12.98
C VAL A 267 -29.04 10.06 13.24
N PRO A 268 -29.43 11.30 13.55
CA PRO A 268 -30.84 11.66 13.66
C PRO A 268 -31.53 11.28 12.34
N ARG A 269 -32.58 10.47 12.40
CA ARG A 269 -33.40 10.21 11.21
C ARG A 269 -34.10 11.53 10.86
N ALA A 270 -33.79 12.06 9.68
CA ALA A 270 -34.53 13.17 9.07
C ALA A 270 -35.91 12.68 8.62
#